data_AF-A0A944FXB1-F1
#
_entry.id   AF-A0A944FXB1-F1
#
_cell.length_a   1.000
_cell.length_b   1.000
_cell.length_c   1.000
_cell.angle_alpha   90.00
_cell.angle_beta   90.00
_cell.angle_gamma   90.00
#
_symmetry.space_group_name_H-M   'P 1'
#
loop_
_entity.id
_entity.type
_entity.pdbx_description
1 polymer ?
#
loop_
_entity_poly.entity_id
_entity_poly.type
_entity_poly.pdbx_seq_one_letter_code
_entity_poly.pdbx_strand_id
1 'polypeptide(L)'
;MGEKDNFRISIYDIIRQLEDLIEDSPKPAFGGSERRIVDVEAVRELISDMKVEIDEDIRKAVSVLTEADRIMDSAEEHAQSVTSSSEERAHNIVYEAKTDAADIISKAEAQAKRLIEDAEANAARITDEAIAEHERMINESTILAEARTRASALKEKAEMQSTELYNNAVIYADGIMSDVSKFLSMYQSQIRQSRAELGAKELPKPVQTSTEPETSIRAKRVISSDSATVEVKSAGHLSGKRPIQEKTGEYERVSTAFVHINEETDEPDDDVFETAAHSSKHQGFFRRIVEKLRGDEDDDYEEEYDDGENE
;
A
#
# COMPACT_ATOMS: atom_id res chain seq x y z
N MET A 1 -68.07 35.64 3.91
CA MET A 1 -69.19 35.59 4.88
C MET A 1 -68.95 36.76 5.81
N GLY A 2 -69.68 37.86 5.65
CA GLY A 2 -69.43 39.11 6.37
C GLY A 2 -69.78 38.94 7.85
N GLU A 3 -68.77 39.12 8.68
CA GLU A 3 -68.85 39.17 10.13
C GLU A 3 -69.84 40.29 10.50
N LYS A 4 -70.98 39.90 11.07
CA LYS A 4 -71.86 40.87 11.70
C LYS A 4 -71.09 41.36 12.91
N ASP A 5 -70.48 42.54 12.80
CA ASP A 5 -70.05 43.31 13.95
C ASP A 5 -71.28 43.47 14.85
N ASN A 6 -71.37 42.57 15.84
CA ASN A 6 -72.27 42.75 16.96
C ASN A 6 -71.80 44.06 17.60
N PHE A 7 -72.52 45.13 17.33
CA PHE A 7 -72.34 46.44 17.94
C PHE A 7 -72.73 46.31 19.42
N ARG A 8 -71.88 45.64 20.19
CA ARG A 8 -71.95 45.63 21.64
C ARG A 8 -71.61 47.05 22.06
N ILE A 9 -72.55 47.69 22.77
CA ILE A 9 -72.35 49.03 23.29
C ILE A 9 -71.14 48.93 24.22
N SER A 10 -70.01 49.55 23.85
CA SER A 10 -68.85 49.49 24.73
C SER A 10 -69.08 50.36 25.95
N ILE A 11 -68.36 50.10 27.04
CA ILE A 11 -68.37 50.98 28.21
C ILE A 11 -68.15 52.46 27.84
N TYR A 12 -67.33 52.74 26.83
CA TYR A 12 -67.07 54.09 26.35
C TYR A 12 -68.30 54.71 25.66
N ASP A 13 -69.14 53.90 25.03
CA ASP A 13 -70.37 54.39 24.40
C ASP A 13 -71.44 54.70 25.44
N ILE A 14 -71.47 53.98 26.57
CA ILE A 14 -72.34 54.26 27.72
C ILE A 14 -71.87 55.52 28.46
N ILE A 15 -70.55 55.67 28.64
CA ILE A 15 -69.96 56.89 29.23
C ILE A 15 -70.29 58.11 28.38
N ARG A 16 -70.14 58.03 27.05
CA ARG A 16 -70.51 59.14 26.14
C ARG A 16 -72.00 59.48 26.25
N GLN A 17 -72.89 58.49 26.26
CA GLN A 17 -74.33 58.75 26.43
C GLN A 17 -74.65 59.40 27.78
N LEU A 18 -73.91 59.06 28.84
CA LEU A 18 -74.05 59.70 30.14
C LEU A 18 -73.51 61.14 30.14
N GLU A 19 -72.38 61.39 29.46
CA GLU A 19 -71.82 62.73 29.26
C GLU A 19 -72.78 63.62 28.47
N ASP A 20 -73.34 63.13 27.36
CA ASP A 20 -74.33 63.82 26.54
C ASP A 20 -75.60 64.15 27.36
N LEU A 21 -76.09 63.19 28.15
CA LEU A 21 -77.25 63.37 29.02
C LEU A 21 -77.01 64.46 30.09
N ILE A 22 -75.78 64.62 30.56
CA ILE A 22 -75.39 65.66 31.52
C ILE A 22 -75.18 67.01 30.81
N GLU A 23 -74.57 67.03 29.63
CA GLU A 23 -74.27 68.24 28.88
C GLU A 23 -75.55 68.94 28.38
N ASP A 24 -76.49 68.16 27.83
CA ASP A 24 -77.76 68.65 27.25
C ASP A 24 -78.84 68.94 28.31
N SER A 25 -78.56 68.66 29.58
CA SER A 25 -79.55 68.79 30.65
C SER A 25 -79.94 70.26 30.95
N PRO A 26 -81.23 70.55 31.24
CA PRO A 26 -81.68 71.91 31.53
C PRO A 26 -81.01 72.56 32.75
N LYS A 27 -80.67 73.86 32.64
CA LYS A 27 -80.13 74.66 33.76
C LYS A 27 -81.28 75.18 34.64
N PRO A 28 -81.18 75.11 35.98
CA PRO A 28 -82.22 75.63 36.87
C PRO A 28 -82.30 77.16 36.80
N ALA A 29 -83.53 77.70 36.78
CA ALA A 29 -83.79 79.13 36.56
C ALA A 29 -83.32 80.06 37.69
N PHE A 30 -83.14 79.55 38.91
CA PHE A 30 -82.62 80.30 40.06
C PHE A 30 -81.64 79.41 40.85
N GLY A 31 -80.34 79.53 40.54
CA GLY A 31 -79.29 78.90 41.36
C GLY A 31 -78.08 78.35 40.59
N GLY A 32 -77.24 79.24 40.06
CA GLY A 32 -75.87 78.95 39.62
C GLY A 32 -75.76 78.15 38.31
N SER A 33 -74.92 78.64 37.39
CA SER A 33 -74.67 78.08 36.05
C SER A 33 -74.07 76.66 36.03
N GLU A 34 -73.69 76.13 37.19
CA GLU A 34 -73.02 74.84 37.37
C GLU A 34 -73.99 73.69 37.68
N ARG A 35 -75.23 73.98 38.10
CA ARG A 35 -76.23 72.93 38.38
C ARG A 35 -76.96 72.53 37.11
N ARG A 36 -77.37 71.26 37.06
CA ARG A 36 -78.04 70.61 35.93
C ARG A 36 -79.20 69.76 36.45
N ILE A 37 -80.32 69.75 35.74
CA ILE A 37 -81.49 68.92 36.07
C ILE A 37 -81.45 67.68 35.18
N VAL A 38 -81.10 66.54 35.75
CA VAL A 38 -80.96 65.28 35.01
C VAL A 38 -82.06 64.31 35.41
N ASP A 39 -82.57 63.53 34.46
CA ASP A 39 -83.49 62.43 34.73
C ASP A 39 -82.75 61.31 35.46
N VAL A 40 -83.18 61.05 36.69
CA VAL A 40 -82.58 60.04 37.55
C VAL A 40 -82.78 58.64 36.99
N GLU A 41 -83.86 58.37 36.26
CA GLU A 41 -84.15 57.05 35.71
C GLU A 41 -83.24 56.74 34.51
N ALA A 42 -83.07 57.69 33.60
CA ALA A 42 -82.15 57.56 32.46
C ALA A 42 -80.69 57.38 32.91
N VAL A 43 -80.24 58.12 33.94
CA VAL A 43 -78.91 57.92 34.52
C VAL A 43 -78.77 56.55 35.19
N ARG A 44 -79.82 56.09 35.89
CA ARG A 44 -79.81 54.77 36.55
C ARG A 44 -79.75 53.62 35.55
N GLU A 45 -80.43 53.75 34.41
CA GLU A 45 -80.36 52.79 33.31
C GLU A 45 -78.95 52.71 32.74
N LEU A 46 -78.35 53.86 32.37
CA LEU A 46 -76.96 53.91 31.87
C LEU A 46 -75.94 53.36 32.89
N ILE A 47 -76.10 53.64 34.18
CA ILE A 47 -75.25 53.06 35.23
C ILE A 47 -75.46 51.55 35.35
N SER A 48 -76.69 51.07 35.17
CA SER A 48 -77.00 49.63 35.22
C SER A 48 -76.38 48.90 34.03
N ASP A 49 -76.49 49.46 32.83
CA ASP A 49 -75.88 48.93 31.61
C ASP A 49 -74.35 48.96 31.71
N MET A 50 -73.78 50.06 32.21
CA MET A 50 -72.33 50.18 32.45
C MET A 50 -71.84 49.08 33.40
N LYS A 51 -72.59 48.80 34.46
CA LYS A 51 -72.24 47.74 35.40
C LYS A 51 -72.24 46.37 34.74
N VAL A 52 -73.24 46.07 33.91
CA VAL A 52 -73.32 44.80 33.18
C VAL A 52 -72.15 44.66 32.22
N GLU A 53 -71.84 45.69 31.43
CA GLU A 53 -70.75 45.62 30.44
C GLU A 53 -69.37 45.52 31.10
N ILE A 54 -69.11 46.27 32.18
CA ILE A 54 -67.88 46.13 32.99
C ILE A 54 -67.74 44.71 33.54
N ASP A 55 -68.81 44.17 34.14
CA ASP A 55 -68.77 42.82 34.72
C ASP A 55 -68.49 41.76 33.64
N GLU A 56 -69.05 41.93 32.44
CA GLU A 56 -68.77 41.05 31.31
C GLU A 56 -67.33 41.16 30.81
N ASP A 57 -66.80 42.38 30.65
CA ASP A 57 -65.44 42.59 30.16
C ASP A 57 -64.39 42.12 31.17
N ILE A 58 -64.63 42.30 32.47
CA ILE A 58 -63.78 41.72 33.52
C ILE A 58 -63.79 40.19 33.43
N ARG A 59 -64.96 39.55 33.25
CA ARG A 59 -65.04 38.08 33.09
C ARG A 59 -64.27 37.59 31.86
N LYS A 60 -64.41 38.29 30.72
CA LYS A 60 -63.65 37.97 29.49
C LYS A 60 -62.16 38.10 29.74
N ALA A 61 -61.71 39.21 30.35
CA ALA A 61 -60.30 39.43 30.66
C ALA A 61 -59.73 38.33 31.58
N VAL A 62 -60.44 37.97 32.64
CA VAL A 62 -60.06 36.87 33.54
C VAL A 62 -60.02 35.53 32.80
N SER A 63 -60.97 35.27 31.89
CA SER A 63 -60.97 34.05 31.08
C SER A 63 -59.77 33.99 30.14
N VAL A 64 -59.39 35.12 29.52
CA VAL A 64 -58.21 35.20 28.65
C VAL A 64 -56.93 34.99 29.45
N LEU A 65 -56.82 35.60 30.64
CA LEU A 65 -55.66 35.39 31.52
C LEU A 65 -55.54 33.93 31.96
N THR A 66 -56.66 33.32 32.39
CA THR A 66 -56.68 31.90 32.79
C THR A 66 -56.29 30.98 31.63
N GLU A 67 -56.73 31.30 30.42
CA GLU A 67 -56.37 30.52 29.23
C GLU A 67 -54.90 30.73 28.84
N ALA A 68 -54.39 31.96 28.95
CA ALA A 68 -52.98 32.24 28.75
C ALA A 68 -52.10 31.48 29.74
N ASP A 69 -52.46 31.44 31.02
CA ASP A 69 -51.75 30.67 32.05
C ASP A 69 -51.73 29.17 31.69
N ARG A 70 -52.86 28.60 31.28
CA ARG A 70 -52.91 27.20 30.82
C ARG A 70 -52.03 26.92 29.61
N ILE A 71 -52.02 27.84 28.64
CA ILE A 71 -51.17 27.71 27.45
C ILE A 71 -49.70 27.77 27.86
N MET A 72 -49.33 28.66 28.79
CA MET A 72 -47.98 28.76 29.32
C MET A 72 -47.54 27.48 30.03
N ASP A 73 -48.37 26.95 30.93
CA ASP A 73 -48.09 25.70 31.64
C ASP A 73 -47.90 24.53 30.66
N SER A 74 -48.80 24.41 29.67
CA SER A 74 -48.71 23.35 28.65
C SER A 74 -47.49 23.52 27.75
N ALA A 75 -47.13 24.75 27.39
CA ALA A 75 -45.94 25.03 26.59
C ALA A 75 -44.66 24.72 27.38
N GLU A 76 -44.64 25.01 28.68
CA GLU A 76 -43.52 24.68 29.56
C GLU A 76 -43.35 23.17 29.71
N GLU A 77 -44.44 22.43 29.98
CA GLU A 77 -44.41 20.97 30.06
C GLU A 77 -43.91 20.37 28.73
N HIS A 78 -44.40 20.87 27.60
CA HIS A 78 -43.96 20.41 26.30
C HIS A 78 -42.48 20.71 26.04
N ALA A 79 -42.02 21.93 26.36
CA ALA A 79 -40.62 22.32 26.20
C ALA A 79 -39.69 21.44 27.05
N GLN A 80 -40.07 21.16 28.30
CA GLN A 80 -39.33 20.26 29.20
C GLN A 80 -39.30 18.83 28.63
N SER A 81 -40.43 18.31 28.14
CA SER A 81 -40.51 16.99 27.52
C SER A 81 -39.61 16.88 26.28
N VAL A 82 -39.65 17.88 25.38
CA VAL A 82 -38.79 17.90 24.18
C VAL A 82 -37.32 17.98 24.56
N THR A 83 -36.97 18.78 25.56
CA THR A 83 -35.58 18.94 26.01
C THR A 83 -35.07 17.62 26.57
N SER A 84 -35.82 17.00 27.49
CA SER A 84 -35.46 15.71 28.07
C SER A 84 -35.33 14.61 27.02
N SER A 85 -36.26 14.52 26.06
CA SER A 85 -36.18 13.55 24.97
C SER A 85 -34.99 13.80 24.05
N SER A 86 -34.65 15.07 23.81
CA SER A 86 -33.50 15.44 22.97
C SER A 86 -32.17 15.12 23.67
N GLU A 87 -32.08 15.37 24.97
CA GLU A 87 -30.92 15.02 25.79
C GLU A 87 -30.71 13.50 25.83
N GLU A 88 -31.77 12.72 26.04
CA GLU A 88 -31.69 11.25 26.02
C GLU A 88 -31.21 10.75 24.65
N ARG A 89 -31.76 11.27 23.55
CA ARG A 89 -31.31 10.92 22.19
C ARG A 89 -29.86 11.29 21.95
N ALA A 90 -29.45 12.50 22.35
CA ALA A 90 -28.07 12.96 22.20
C ALA A 90 -27.11 12.07 23.00
N HIS A 91 -27.48 11.72 24.23
CA HIS A 91 -26.71 10.81 25.07
C HIS A 91 -26.56 9.43 24.41
N ASN A 92 -27.65 8.86 23.90
CA ASN A 92 -27.63 7.56 23.26
C ASN A 92 -26.77 7.56 21.98
N ILE A 93 -26.87 8.60 21.15
CA ILE A 93 -26.01 8.75 19.95
C ILE A 93 -24.54 8.80 20.34
N VAL A 94 -24.18 9.60 21.36
CA VAL A 94 -22.79 9.72 21.80
C VAL A 94 -22.29 8.39 22.39
N TYR A 95 -23.13 7.69 23.15
CA TYR A 95 -22.79 6.40 23.74
C TYR A 95 -22.57 5.33 22.67
N GLU A 96 -23.48 5.23 21.70
CA GLU A 96 -23.37 4.32 20.55
C GLU A 96 -22.11 4.63 19.74
N ALA A 97 -21.90 5.89 19.37
CA ALA A 97 -20.71 6.30 18.63
C ALA A 97 -19.40 5.99 19.36
N LYS A 98 -19.36 6.13 20.69
CA LYS A 98 -18.19 5.75 21.51
C LYS A 98 -17.96 4.24 21.50
N THR A 99 -19.03 3.46 21.59
CA THR A 99 -18.97 1.99 21.57
C THR A 99 -18.48 1.50 20.22
N ASP A 100 -19.06 2.03 19.13
CA ASP A 100 -18.66 1.70 17.76
C ASP A 100 -17.20 2.08 17.49
N ALA A 101 -16.76 3.26 17.95
CA ALA A 101 -15.38 3.68 17.82
C ALA A 101 -14.42 2.73 18.55
N ALA A 102 -14.74 2.31 19.77
CA ALA A 102 -13.94 1.35 20.53
C ALA A 102 -13.87 -0.01 19.81
N ASP A 103 -14.99 -0.48 19.25
CA ASP A 103 -15.07 -1.71 18.48
C ASP A 103 -14.22 -1.66 17.20
N ILE A 104 -14.26 -0.54 16.47
CA ILE A 104 -13.45 -0.32 15.27
C ILE A 104 -11.97 -0.34 15.63
N ILE A 105 -11.56 0.35 16.69
CA ILE A 105 -10.17 0.38 17.16
C ILE A 105 -9.71 -1.02 17.53
N SER A 106 -10.50 -1.75 18.33
CA SER A 106 -10.16 -3.13 18.73
C SER A 106 -10.01 -4.06 17.53
N LYS A 107 -10.91 -3.97 16.55
CA LYS A 107 -10.82 -4.74 15.30
C LYS A 107 -9.58 -4.38 14.49
N ALA A 108 -9.28 -3.08 14.37
CA ALA A 108 -8.11 -2.61 13.64
C ALA A 108 -6.80 -3.06 14.31
N GLU A 109 -6.71 -2.99 15.64
CA GLU A 109 -5.57 -3.49 16.41
C GLU A 109 -5.37 -5.01 16.22
N ALA A 110 -6.46 -5.77 16.29
CA ALA A 110 -6.41 -7.23 16.07
C ALA A 110 -5.96 -7.58 14.64
N GLN A 111 -6.43 -6.83 13.63
CA GLN A 111 -6.00 -6.99 12.24
C GLN A 111 -4.54 -6.61 12.04
N ALA A 112 -4.10 -5.48 12.61
CA ALA A 112 -2.72 -5.03 12.54
C ALA A 112 -1.77 -6.05 13.17
N LYS A 113 -2.13 -6.59 14.35
CA LYS A 113 -1.35 -7.63 15.01
C LYS A 113 -1.22 -8.88 14.14
N ARG A 114 -2.32 -9.37 13.55
CA ARG A 114 -2.29 -10.52 12.64
C ARG A 114 -1.40 -10.26 11.42
N LEU A 115 -1.50 -9.07 10.83
CA LEU A 115 -0.66 -8.71 9.68
C LEU A 115 0.83 -8.71 10.03
N ILE A 116 1.20 -8.22 11.21
CA ILE A 116 2.57 -8.25 11.71
C ILE A 116 3.03 -9.69 11.91
N GLU A 117 2.22 -10.52 12.58
CA GLU A 117 2.52 -11.94 12.80
C GLU A 117 2.72 -12.69 11.47
N ASP A 118 1.85 -12.45 10.49
CA ASP A 118 1.95 -13.05 9.15
C ASP A 118 3.20 -12.56 8.40
N ALA A 119 3.51 -11.27 8.49
CA ALA A 119 4.68 -10.69 7.86
C ALA A 119 5.99 -11.23 8.48
N GLU A 120 6.04 -11.36 9.80
CA GLU A 120 7.16 -11.95 10.53
C GLU A 120 7.34 -13.43 10.16
N ALA A 121 6.26 -14.20 10.13
CA ALA A 121 6.31 -15.61 9.73
C ALA A 121 6.77 -15.78 8.28
N ASN A 122 6.28 -14.96 7.35
CA ASN A 122 6.71 -15.01 5.97
C ASN A 122 8.17 -14.56 5.79
N ALA A 123 8.61 -13.52 6.51
CA ALA A 123 9.99 -13.08 6.50
C ALA A 123 10.92 -14.19 7.00
N ALA A 124 10.58 -14.85 8.11
CA ALA A 124 11.33 -16.00 8.64
C ALA A 124 11.42 -17.14 7.62
N ARG A 125 10.30 -17.48 6.95
CA ARG A 125 10.29 -18.50 5.90
C ARG A 125 11.20 -18.15 4.73
N ILE A 126 11.18 -16.89 4.27
CA ILE A 126 12.04 -16.41 3.18
C ILE A 126 13.52 -16.48 3.60
N THR A 127 13.85 -16.10 4.83
CA THR A 127 15.23 -16.18 5.31
C THR A 127 15.72 -17.62 5.41
N ASP A 128 14.88 -18.53 5.89
CA ASP A 128 15.22 -19.95 5.99
C ASP A 128 15.43 -20.57 4.60
N GLU A 129 14.54 -20.26 3.66
CA GLU A 129 14.65 -20.70 2.27
C GLU A 129 15.92 -20.14 1.60
N ALA A 130 16.23 -18.87 1.82
CA ALA A 130 17.43 -18.24 1.29
C ALA A 130 18.71 -18.84 1.87
N ILE A 131 18.74 -19.14 3.17
CA ILE A 131 19.88 -19.82 3.82
C ILE A 131 20.06 -21.22 3.24
N ALA A 132 18.99 -22.01 3.14
CA ALA A 132 19.04 -23.36 2.61
C ALA A 132 19.55 -23.39 1.16
N GLU A 133 19.06 -22.48 0.30
CA GLU A 133 19.53 -22.39 -1.09
C GLU A 133 20.98 -21.88 -1.16
N HIS A 134 21.36 -20.95 -0.28
CA HIS A 134 22.74 -20.47 -0.20
C HIS A 134 23.72 -21.60 0.17
N GLU A 135 23.38 -22.42 1.16
CA GLU A 135 24.16 -23.60 1.54
C GLU A 135 24.26 -24.59 0.39
N ARG A 136 23.16 -24.81 -0.35
CA ARG A 136 23.14 -25.67 -1.55
C ARG A 136 24.12 -25.17 -2.61
N MET A 137 24.10 -23.88 -2.93
CA MET A 137 24.99 -23.26 -3.91
C MET A 137 26.47 -23.35 -3.50
N ILE A 138 26.79 -23.17 -2.22
CA ILE A 138 28.17 -23.31 -1.71
C ILE A 138 28.65 -24.75 -1.89
N ASN A 139 27.83 -25.73 -1.50
CA ASN A 139 28.18 -27.14 -1.63
C ASN A 139 28.38 -27.53 -3.10
N GLU A 140 27.52 -27.08 -4.00
CA GLU A 140 27.68 -27.33 -5.43
C GLU A 140 28.96 -26.69 -6.00
N SER A 141 29.24 -25.44 -5.65
CA SER A 141 30.44 -24.71 -6.08
C SER A 141 31.74 -25.38 -5.60
N THR A 142 31.77 -25.82 -4.33
CA THR A 142 32.94 -26.49 -3.74
C THR A 142 33.20 -27.85 -4.39
N ILE A 143 32.15 -28.65 -4.63
CA ILE A 143 32.25 -29.92 -5.36
C ILE A 143 32.78 -29.69 -6.77
N LEU A 144 32.26 -28.69 -7.50
CA LEU A 144 32.71 -28.37 -8.85
C LEU A 144 34.18 -27.91 -8.88
N ALA A 145 34.60 -27.09 -7.92
CA ALA A 145 35.99 -26.64 -7.80
C ALA A 145 36.93 -27.83 -7.54
N GLU A 146 36.58 -28.71 -6.60
CA GLU A 146 37.38 -29.89 -6.29
C GLU A 146 37.43 -30.88 -7.48
N ALA A 147 36.30 -31.13 -8.14
CA ALA A 147 36.23 -31.97 -9.32
C ALA A 147 37.12 -31.44 -10.45
N ARG A 148 37.14 -30.13 -10.69
CA ARG A 148 38.03 -29.49 -11.68
C ARG A 148 39.50 -29.69 -11.33
N THR A 149 39.89 -29.46 -10.07
CA THR A 149 41.27 -29.67 -9.62
C THR A 149 41.70 -31.14 -9.76
N ARG A 150 40.84 -32.09 -9.37
CA ARG A 150 41.13 -33.52 -9.54
C ARG A 150 41.25 -33.91 -11.02
N ALA A 151 40.35 -33.40 -11.86
CA ALA A 151 40.39 -33.64 -13.30
C ALA A 151 41.68 -33.11 -13.95
N SER A 152 42.13 -31.90 -13.57
CA SER A 152 43.39 -31.34 -14.11
C SER A 152 44.60 -32.15 -13.65
N ALA A 153 44.65 -32.55 -12.38
CA ALA A 153 45.75 -33.37 -11.85
C ALA A 153 45.81 -34.76 -12.51
N LEU A 154 44.66 -35.40 -12.76
CA LEU A 154 44.61 -36.67 -13.48
C LEU A 154 45.07 -36.52 -14.93
N LYS A 155 44.65 -35.44 -15.60
CA LYS A 155 45.11 -35.13 -16.96
C LYS A 155 46.63 -34.96 -17.00
N GLU A 156 47.20 -34.15 -16.12
CA GLU A 156 48.64 -33.92 -16.05
C GLU A 156 49.40 -35.22 -15.75
N LYS A 157 48.90 -36.04 -14.82
CA LYS A 157 49.46 -37.36 -14.53
C LYS A 157 49.42 -38.28 -15.74
N ALA A 158 48.30 -38.30 -16.48
CA ALA A 158 48.17 -39.10 -17.70
C ALA A 158 49.10 -38.62 -18.82
N GLU A 159 49.30 -37.31 -18.97
CA GLU A 159 50.26 -36.73 -19.93
C GLU A 159 51.70 -37.09 -19.56
N MET A 160 52.08 -36.99 -18.29
CA MET A 160 53.40 -37.45 -17.82
C MET A 160 53.59 -38.95 -18.05
N GLN A 161 52.62 -39.78 -17.67
CA GLN A 161 52.70 -41.23 -17.89
C GLN A 161 52.75 -41.58 -19.38
N SER A 162 52.01 -40.87 -20.23
CA SER A 162 52.02 -41.09 -21.68
C SER A 162 53.37 -40.70 -22.29
N THR A 163 53.97 -39.60 -21.86
CA THR A 163 55.29 -39.17 -22.36
C THR A 163 56.41 -40.10 -21.86
N GLU A 164 56.32 -40.56 -20.61
CA GLU A 164 57.23 -41.58 -20.06
C GLU A 164 57.12 -42.90 -20.82
N LEU A 165 55.90 -43.40 -21.03
CA LEU A 165 55.66 -44.62 -21.81
C LEU A 165 56.18 -44.47 -23.24
N TYR A 166 55.94 -43.31 -23.88
CA TYR A 166 56.45 -43.02 -25.21
C TYR A 166 57.98 -43.06 -25.26
N ASN A 167 58.65 -42.38 -24.33
CA ASN A 167 60.11 -42.37 -24.25
C ASN A 167 60.68 -43.77 -23.98
N ASN A 168 60.08 -44.53 -23.06
CA ASN A 168 60.47 -45.90 -22.77
C ASN A 168 60.28 -46.82 -24.00
N ALA A 169 59.18 -46.69 -24.73
CA ALA A 169 58.92 -47.44 -25.96
C ALA A 169 59.91 -47.08 -27.07
N VAL A 170 60.29 -45.81 -27.20
CA VAL A 170 61.32 -45.35 -28.15
C VAL A 170 62.69 -45.94 -27.81
N ILE A 171 63.10 -45.89 -26.53
CA ILE A 171 64.36 -46.49 -26.08
C ILE A 171 64.38 -48.00 -26.33
N TYR A 172 63.28 -48.69 -26.05
CA TYR A 172 63.15 -50.12 -26.31
C TYR A 172 63.26 -50.43 -27.81
N ALA A 173 62.55 -49.68 -28.66
CA ALA A 173 62.60 -49.84 -30.11
C ALA A 173 64.03 -49.60 -30.65
N ASP A 174 64.73 -48.58 -30.15
CA ASP A 174 66.12 -48.32 -30.50
C ASP A 174 67.05 -49.47 -30.08
N GLY A 175 66.84 -50.02 -28.88
CA GLY A 175 67.57 -51.21 -28.41
C GLY A 175 67.42 -52.42 -29.34
N ILE A 176 66.19 -52.72 -29.76
CA ILE A 176 65.92 -53.79 -30.74
C ILE A 176 66.59 -53.47 -32.08
N MET A 177 66.52 -52.23 -32.57
CA MET A 177 67.15 -51.83 -33.83
C MET A 177 68.68 -51.89 -33.76
N SER A 178 69.27 -51.56 -32.61
CA SER A 178 70.70 -51.71 -32.34
C SER A 178 71.13 -53.17 -32.45
N ASP A 179 70.37 -54.08 -31.84
CA ASP A 179 70.67 -55.52 -31.91
C ASP A 179 70.53 -56.08 -33.33
N VAL A 180 69.48 -55.69 -34.06
CA VAL A 180 69.35 -56.03 -35.49
C VAL A 180 70.56 -55.53 -36.30
N SER A 181 71.03 -54.30 -36.06
CA SER A 181 72.20 -53.72 -36.74
C SER A 181 73.49 -54.47 -36.43
N LYS A 182 73.69 -54.91 -35.18
CA LYS A 182 74.82 -55.76 -34.79
C LYS A 182 74.77 -57.11 -35.50
N PHE A 183 73.60 -57.76 -35.54
CA PHE A 183 73.45 -59.03 -36.25
C PHE A 183 73.74 -58.88 -37.74
N LEU A 184 73.20 -57.85 -38.39
CA LEU A 184 73.49 -57.57 -39.80
C LEU A 184 74.98 -57.30 -40.04
N SER A 185 75.65 -56.57 -39.16
CA SER A 185 77.09 -56.32 -39.24
C SER A 185 77.91 -57.62 -39.08
N MET A 186 77.51 -58.48 -38.15
CA MET A 186 78.13 -59.80 -37.96
C MET A 186 77.95 -60.68 -39.21
N TYR A 187 76.74 -60.73 -39.77
CA TYR A 187 76.48 -61.44 -41.02
C TYR A 187 77.24 -60.84 -42.20
N GLN A 188 77.31 -59.52 -42.33
CA GLN A 188 78.13 -58.87 -43.35
C GLN A 188 79.61 -59.21 -43.19
N SER A 189 80.13 -59.27 -41.96
CA SER A 189 81.50 -59.68 -41.68
C SER A 189 81.74 -61.14 -42.08
N GLN A 190 80.81 -62.04 -41.72
CA GLN A 190 80.86 -63.44 -42.14
C GLN A 190 80.80 -63.57 -43.67
N ILE A 191 79.95 -62.80 -44.36
CA ILE A 191 79.90 -62.78 -45.82
C ILE A 191 81.20 -62.26 -46.41
N ARG A 192 81.79 -61.18 -45.86
CA ARG A 192 83.12 -60.69 -46.29
C ARG A 192 84.19 -61.75 -46.10
N GLN A 193 84.17 -62.45 -44.98
CA GLN A 193 85.09 -63.54 -44.68
C GLN A 193 84.90 -64.70 -45.66
N SER A 194 83.67 -65.18 -45.88
CA SER A 194 83.36 -66.20 -46.89
C SER A 194 83.72 -65.75 -48.31
N ARG A 195 83.54 -64.48 -48.66
CA ARG A 195 83.98 -63.92 -49.96
C ARG A 195 85.51 -63.90 -50.09
N ALA A 196 86.22 -63.58 -49.01
CA ALA A 196 87.68 -63.60 -48.98
C ALA A 196 88.22 -65.06 -49.08
N GLU A 197 87.59 -66.00 -48.39
CA GLU A 197 87.90 -67.44 -48.45
C GLU A 197 87.58 -68.06 -49.83
N LEU A 198 86.55 -67.57 -50.52
CA LEU A 198 86.21 -67.96 -51.90
C LEU A 198 87.02 -67.23 -52.98
N GLY A 199 88.03 -66.41 -52.61
CA GLY A 199 88.89 -65.70 -53.56
C GLY A 199 88.18 -64.64 -54.41
N ALA A 200 86.96 -64.23 -54.04
CA ALA A 200 86.19 -63.23 -54.76
C ALA A 200 86.72 -61.83 -54.44
N LYS A 201 87.70 -61.39 -55.25
CA LYS A 201 88.18 -59.99 -55.36
C LYS A 201 86.98 -59.02 -55.31
N GLU A 202 87.15 -57.90 -54.61
CA GLU A 202 86.21 -56.78 -54.69
C GLU A 202 85.93 -56.46 -56.17
N LEU A 203 84.68 -56.68 -56.60
CA LEU A 203 84.22 -56.12 -57.86
C LEU A 203 84.26 -54.59 -57.73
N PRO A 204 84.71 -53.89 -58.79
CA PRO A 204 84.82 -52.44 -58.78
C PRO A 204 83.47 -51.82 -58.43
N LYS A 205 83.49 -50.68 -57.71
CA LYS A 205 82.30 -49.84 -57.59
C LYS A 205 81.80 -49.55 -59.01
N PRO A 206 80.57 -49.93 -59.39
CA PRO A 206 80.02 -49.46 -60.65
C PRO A 206 79.85 -47.95 -60.53
N VAL A 207 80.51 -47.22 -61.42
CA VAL A 207 80.12 -45.85 -61.74
C VAL A 207 78.75 -45.93 -62.40
N GLN A 208 77.82 -45.20 -61.79
CA GLN A 208 76.47 -44.78 -62.20
C GLN A 208 76.07 -45.05 -63.67
N THR A 209 74.84 -45.54 -63.89
CA THR A 209 73.90 -45.02 -64.91
C THR A 209 72.49 -45.63 -64.83
N SER A 210 71.48 -44.74 -64.70
CA SER A 210 70.12 -44.73 -65.33
C SER A 210 69.17 -45.94 -65.12
N THR A 211 67.87 -45.85 -64.79
CA THR A 211 66.76 -44.93 -65.11
C THR A 211 65.55 -45.20 -64.17
N GLU A 212 64.74 -44.16 -63.92
CA GLU A 212 63.38 -44.01 -63.34
C GLU A 212 62.37 -45.20 -63.40
N PRO A 213 61.29 -45.28 -62.56
CA PRO A 213 60.39 -44.18 -62.15
C PRO A 213 59.90 -44.15 -60.67
N GLU A 214 59.28 -43.01 -60.33
CA GLU A 214 58.19 -42.74 -59.36
C GLU A 214 58.01 -43.62 -58.09
N THR A 215 58.06 -42.98 -56.92
CA THR A 215 56.87 -42.49 -56.20
C THR A 215 57.28 -41.90 -54.85
N SER A 216 57.13 -40.58 -54.72
CA SER A 216 57.14 -39.92 -53.42
C SER A 216 55.86 -40.29 -52.67
N ILE A 217 55.90 -41.34 -51.84
CA ILE A 217 54.97 -41.45 -50.72
C ILE A 217 55.65 -40.80 -49.51
N ARG A 218 55.58 -39.47 -49.49
CA ARG A 218 55.55 -38.73 -48.23
C ARG A 218 54.34 -39.25 -47.48
N ALA A 219 54.56 -40.07 -46.46
CA ALA A 219 53.52 -40.43 -45.50
C ALA A 219 53.01 -39.12 -44.89
N LYS A 220 51.89 -38.64 -45.44
CA LYS A 220 50.97 -37.72 -44.78
C LYS A 220 50.59 -38.41 -43.47
N ARG A 221 51.20 -38.01 -42.35
CA ARG A 221 50.43 -37.96 -41.12
C ARG A 221 49.46 -36.81 -41.32
N VAL A 222 48.27 -37.19 -41.77
CA VAL A 222 47.04 -36.42 -41.70
C VAL A 222 46.91 -35.98 -40.25
N ILE A 223 47.34 -34.74 -39.97
CA ILE A 223 46.66 -33.93 -38.96
C ILE A 223 45.50 -33.35 -39.75
N SER A 224 44.36 -34.04 -39.70
CA SER A 224 43.10 -33.49 -40.19
C SER A 224 42.77 -32.29 -39.31
N SER A 225 43.15 -31.12 -39.82
CA SER A 225 42.44 -29.88 -39.58
C SER A 225 41.08 -29.99 -40.27
N ASP A 226 40.04 -30.30 -39.50
CA ASP A 226 38.70 -29.84 -39.86
C ASP A 226 38.59 -28.39 -39.36
N SER A 227 38.97 -27.49 -40.25
CA SER A 227 38.50 -26.11 -40.23
C SER A 227 37.15 -26.07 -40.95
N ALA A 228 36.06 -26.23 -40.20
CA ALA A 228 34.78 -25.68 -40.60
C ALA A 228 34.68 -24.28 -39.98
N THR A 229 34.95 -23.27 -40.80
CA THR A 229 34.53 -21.89 -40.54
C THR A 229 33.00 -21.85 -40.53
N VAL A 230 32.41 -21.52 -39.39
CA VAL A 230 31.13 -20.80 -39.35
C VAL A 230 31.40 -19.48 -38.66
N GLU A 231 31.16 -18.41 -39.42
CA GLU A 231 31.20 -17.02 -38.99
C GLU A 231 30.36 -16.80 -37.72
N VAL A 232 30.97 -16.24 -36.69
CA VAL A 232 30.25 -15.34 -35.77
C VAL A 232 31.10 -14.09 -35.57
N LYS A 233 30.44 -12.97 -35.80
CA LYS A 233 30.96 -11.61 -35.90
C LYS A 233 31.76 -11.19 -34.67
N SER A 234 32.83 -10.47 -34.95
CA SER A 234 33.64 -9.72 -34.01
C SER A 234 32.89 -8.51 -33.46
N ALA A 235 32.95 -8.35 -32.13
CA ALA A 235 32.95 -7.04 -31.48
C ALA A 235 33.83 -7.18 -30.22
N GLY A 236 35.02 -6.56 -30.27
CA GLY A 236 35.94 -6.54 -29.15
C GLY A 236 35.35 -5.77 -27.97
N HIS A 237 35.54 -6.31 -26.76
CA HIS A 237 35.40 -5.54 -25.53
C HIS A 237 36.78 -5.38 -24.90
N LEU A 238 37.17 -4.12 -24.77
CA LEU A 238 38.45 -3.66 -24.27
C LEU A 238 38.61 -3.99 -22.79
N SER A 239 39.81 -4.47 -22.49
CA SER A 239 40.48 -4.38 -21.19
C SER A 239 40.26 -3.01 -20.54
N GLY A 240 39.72 -3.02 -19.32
CA GLY A 240 39.60 -1.85 -18.46
C GLY A 240 39.58 -2.28 -17.01
N LYS A 241 40.77 -2.38 -16.39
CA LYS A 241 40.91 -2.46 -14.93
C LYS A 241 40.14 -1.31 -14.28
N ARG A 242 39.27 -1.61 -13.31
CA ARG A 242 38.85 -0.64 -12.29
C ARG A 242 39.07 -1.25 -10.90
N PRO A 243 39.59 -0.48 -9.94
CA PRO A 243 39.89 -0.95 -8.59
C PRO A 243 38.59 -1.20 -7.81
N ILE A 244 38.62 -2.25 -6.98
CA ILE A 244 37.61 -2.53 -5.97
C ILE A 244 37.72 -1.42 -4.91
N GLN A 245 36.69 -0.59 -4.78
CA GLN A 245 36.53 0.27 -3.61
C GLN A 245 35.81 -0.54 -2.53
N GLU A 246 36.60 -0.95 -1.56
CA GLU A 246 36.14 -1.43 -0.26
C GLU A 246 35.43 -0.27 0.45
N LYS A 247 34.09 -0.26 0.42
CA LYS A 247 33.31 0.57 1.32
C LYS A 247 32.89 -0.31 2.49
N THR A 248 33.60 -0.15 3.60
CA THR A 248 33.14 -0.52 4.94
C THR A 248 31.88 0.30 5.23
N GLY A 249 30.71 -0.28 4.92
CA GLY A 249 29.42 0.20 5.38
C GLY A 249 29.18 -0.36 6.77
N GLU A 250 29.34 0.48 7.77
CA GLU A 250 28.88 0.28 9.13
C GLU A 250 27.36 0.06 9.08
N TYR A 251 26.91 -1.17 9.37
CA TYR A 251 25.49 -1.47 9.51
C TYR A 251 25.02 -0.89 10.84
N GLU A 252 24.61 0.37 10.81
CA GLU A 252 23.96 1.03 11.93
C GLU A 252 22.65 0.28 12.19
N ARG A 253 22.59 -0.42 13.33
CA ARG A 253 21.37 -1.11 13.79
C ARG A 253 20.26 -0.05 13.84
N VAL A 254 19.20 -0.24 13.07
CA VAL A 254 17.98 0.54 13.23
C VAL A 254 17.43 0.15 14.61
N SER A 255 17.80 0.94 15.61
CA SER A 255 17.25 0.86 16.95
C SER A 255 15.78 1.16 16.82
N THR A 256 14.96 0.12 16.97
CA THR A 256 13.51 0.23 17.11
C THR A 256 13.25 1.14 18.32
N ALA A 257 12.89 2.38 18.04
CA ALA A 257 12.36 3.28 19.05
C ALA A 257 10.99 2.73 19.46
N PHE A 258 10.98 1.95 20.54
CA PHE A 258 9.78 1.65 21.31
C PHE A 258 9.16 2.99 21.72
N VAL A 259 8.01 3.33 21.14
CA VAL A 259 7.15 4.39 21.66
C VAL A 259 6.73 3.94 23.05
N HIS A 260 7.35 4.54 24.07
CA HIS A 260 6.85 4.51 25.43
C HIS A 260 5.53 5.28 25.41
N ILE A 261 4.42 4.55 25.54
CA ILE A 261 3.16 5.14 25.94
C ILE A 261 3.36 5.51 27.41
N ASN A 262 3.61 6.79 27.67
CA ASN A 262 3.59 7.30 29.04
C ASN A 262 2.15 7.19 29.54
N GLU A 263 1.98 6.34 30.55
CA GLU A 263 0.84 6.30 31.44
C GLU A 263 0.94 7.55 32.33
N GLU A 264 0.29 8.64 31.93
CA GLU A 264 0.17 9.85 32.74
C GLU A 264 -1.32 10.16 32.92
N THR A 265 -1.78 9.90 34.13
CA THR A 265 -3.12 10.16 34.67
C THR A 265 -3.29 11.63 35.05
N ASP A 266 -4.50 12.14 34.81
CA ASP A 266 -5.21 13.26 35.47
C ASP A 266 -4.75 14.71 35.17
N GLU A 267 -5.52 15.46 34.36
CA GLU A 267 -6.65 16.37 34.73
C GLU A 267 -7.06 17.24 33.51
N PRO A 268 -8.33 17.70 33.39
CA PRO A 268 -8.77 18.55 32.28
C PRO A 268 -8.69 20.04 32.65
N ASP A 269 -7.81 20.79 31.98
CA ASP A 269 -7.85 22.26 32.02
C ASP A 269 -8.54 22.83 30.78
N ASP A 270 -9.71 23.40 31.03
CA ASP A 270 -10.34 24.43 30.19
C ASP A 270 -9.35 25.59 29.99
N ASP A 271 -9.04 25.97 28.75
CA ASP A 271 -8.92 27.38 28.37
C ASP A 271 -8.82 27.62 26.85
N VAL A 272 -9.35 28.79 26.50
CA VAL A 272 -9.83 29.26 25.20
C VAL A 272 -8.73 29.97 24.40
N PHE A 273 -8.71 29.74 23.08
CA PHE A 273 -8.12 30.54 21.96
C PHE A 273 -6.84 31.38 22.21
N GLU A 274 -5.77 31.09 21.45
CA GLU A 274 -5.10 32.14 20.66
C GLU A 274 -4.22 31.60 19.51
N THR A 275 -4.04 32.48 18.54
CA THR A 275 -3.62 32.27 17.14
C THR A 275 -2.14 31.92 16.95
N ALA A 276 -1.84 31.07 15.96
CA ALA A 276 -0.54 31.08 15.29
C ALA A 276 -0.64 30.62 13.83
N ALA A 277 -0.59 31.59 12.92
CA ALA A 277 -0.22 31.36 11.54
C ALA A 277 1.28 31.07 11.46
N HIS A 278 1.69 29.94 10.89
CA HIS A 278 3.00 29.85 10.22
C HIS A 278 3.04 28.77 9.13
N SER A 279 3.27 29.28 7.92
CA SER A 279 3.66 28.63 6.67
C SER A 279 4.73 27.53 6.83
N SER A 280 4.57 26.39 6.12
CA SER A 280 5.53 26.02 5.06
C SER A 280 5.02 24.90 4.14
N LYS A 281 5.45 25.01 2.88
CA LYS A 281 5.04 24.25 1.69
C LYS A 281 5.54 22.81 1.73
N HIS A 282 4.65 21.81 1.61
CA HIS A 282 4.92 20.55 0.90
C HIS A 282 3.65 19.77 0.47
N GLN A 283 2.52 20.47 0.30
CA GLN A 283 1.23 19.85 -0.03
C GLN A 283 0.99 19.60 -1.54
N GLY A 284 2.03 19.19 -2.27
CA GLY A 284 1.96 19.04 -3.74
C GLY A 284 2.38 17.68 -4.30
N PHE A 285 3.06 16.84 -3.51
CA PHE A 285 3.68 15.61 -4.05
C PHE A 285 2.79 14.37 -3.87
N PHE A 286 2.10 14.23 -2.74
CA PHE A 286 1.31 13.01 -2.44
C PHE A 286 -0.06 12.96 -3.12
N ARG A 287 -0.64 14.10 -3.54
CA ARG A 287 -1.94 14.11 -4.22
C ARG A 287 -1.89 13.48 -5.63
N ARG A 288 -0.74 13.59 -6.32
CA ARG A 288 -0.56 13.06 -7.68
C ARG A 288 -0.33 11.54 -7.73
N ILE A 289 0.01 10.91 -6.60
CA ILE A 289 0.20 9.45 -6.53
C ILE A 289 -1.14 8.75 -6.25
N VAL A 290 -2.01 9.34 -5.43
CA VAL A 290 -3.34 8.76 -5.14
C VAL A 290 -4.29 8.88 -6.34
N GLU A 291 -4.13 9.91 -7.17
CA GLU A 291 -4.99 10.13 -8.34
C GLU A 291 -4.62 9.25 -9.56
N LYS A 292 -3.47 8.55 -9.51
CA LYS A 292 -3.00 7.68 -10.61
C LYS A 292 -3.27 6.19 -10.40
N LEU A 293 -4.00 5.84 -9.34
CA LEU A 293 -4.47 4.47 -9.07
C LEU A 293 -6.00 4.32 -9.17
N ARG A 294 -6.69 5.36 -9.65
CA ARG A 294 -8.13 5.32 -9.89
C ARG A 294 -8.39 5.45 -11.40
N GLY A 295 -7.96 4.42 -12.12
CA GLY A 295 -8.26 4.21 -13.53
C GLY A 295 -8.68 2.76 -13.73
N ASP A 296 -9.88 2.62 -14.28
CA ASP A 296 -10.36 1.51 -15.10
C ASP A 296 -10.81 0.22 -14.39
N GLU A 297 -12.04 0.22 -13.88
CA GLU A 297 -12.91 -0.96 -13.90
C GLU A 297 -14.31 -0.51 -14.38
N ASP A 298 -14.52 -0.66 -15.69
CA ASP A 298 -15.84 -0.78 -16.31
C ASP A 298 -16.39 -2.16 -15.90
N ASP A 299 -17.42 -2.20 -15.07
CA ASP A 299 -18.21 -3.43 -14.86
C ASP A 299 -19.64 -3.18 -15.33
N ASP A 300 -19.97 -3.90 -16.40
CA ASP A 300 -21.24 -3.98 -17.07
C ASP A 300 -22.36 -4.41 -16.10
N TYR A 301 -23.44 -3.62 -16.07
CA TYR A 301 -24.69 -4.03 -15.45
C TYR A 301 -25.40 -5.02 -16.38
N GLU A 302 -25.24 -6.34 -16.15
CA GLU A 302 -26.18 -7.34 -16.66
C GLU A 302 -27.30 -7.57 -15.63
N GLU A 303 -28.51 -7.16 -16.03
CA GLU A 303 -29.77 -7.33 -15.31
C GLU A 303 -30.28 -8.77 -15.57
N GLU A 304 -29.99 -9.71 -14.66
CA GLU A 304 -30.58 -11.05 -14.69
C GLU A 304 -32.02 -10.99 -14.19
N TYR A 305 -32.97 -11.26 -15.10
CA TYR A 305 -34.38 -11.50 -14.77
C TYR A 305 -34.49 -12.86 -14.08
N ASP A 306 -34.87 -12.85 -12.80
CA ASP A 306 -35.29 -14.01 -12.02
C ASP A 306 -36.65 -14.51 -12.55
N ASP A 307 -36.62 -15.53 -13.41
CA ASP A 307 -37.77 -16.28 -13.87
C ASP A 307 -37.74 -17.65 -13.17
N GLY A 308 -38.61 -17.82 -12.17
CA GLY A 308 -38.56 -18.93 -11.23
C GLY A 308 -39.92 -19.35 -10.70
N GLU A 309 -40.89 -19.61 -11.58
CA GLU A 309 -41.94 -20.59 -11.29
C GLU A 309 -41.34 -22.01 -11.35
N ASN A 310 -41.41 -22.77 -10.24
CA ASN A 310 -41.73 -24.21 -10.20
C ASN A 310 -41.56 -24.77 -8.76
N GLU A 311 -42.69 -24.94 -8.06
CA GLU A 311 -43.21 -26.21 -7.48
C GLU A 311 -44.39 -25.95 -6.53
#